data_AF-A0A9Q4EXS1-F1
#
_entry.id   AF-A0A9Q4EXS1-F1
#
_cell.length_a   1.000
_cell.length_b   1.000
_cell.length_c   1.000
_cell.angle_alpha   90.00
_cell.angle_beta   90.00
_cell.angle_gamma   90.00
#
_symmetry.space_group_name_H-M   'P 1'
#
loop_
_entity.id
_entity.type
_entity.pdbx_description
1 polymer ?
#
loop_
_entity_poly.entity_id
_entity_poly.type
_entity_poly.pdbx_seq_one_letter_code
_entity_poly.pdbx_strand_id
1 'polypeptide(L)'
;MNEIILRKRKPNIINVEYCCEITEYLNDNVRYNFGDVHPYSFCYIYDSRSFCNNTVVIRMPGSTIGCIQFDDENVITECCIYDDVISKSRCFSEDINERLKRFVGRTLKFQEE
;
A
#
# COMPACT_ATOMS: atom_id res chain seq x y z
N MET A 1 10.96 12.17 8.90
CA MET A 1 9.85 11.75 9.77
C MET A 1 9.93 10.25 9.91
N ASN A 2 9.93 9.69 11.13
CA ASN A 2 10.05 8.24 11.32
C ASN A 2 8.71 7.51 11.27
N GLU A 3 7.62 8.26 11.11
CA GLU A 3 6.24 7.76 11.21
C GLU A 3 5.54 7.87 9.86
N ILE A 4 4.67 6.92 9.56
CA ILE A 4 3.81 6.90 8.36
C ILE A 4 2.37 6.90 8.84
N ILE A 5 1.65 7.98 8.53
CA ILE A 5 0.28 8.18 8.99
C ILE A 5 -0.70 7.59 7.97
N LEU A 6 -1.56 6.67 8.44
CA LEU A 6 -2.66 6.10 7.68
C LEU A 6 -3.88 7.01 7.78
N ARG A 7 -4.17 7.75 6.70
CA ARG A 7 -5.32 8.67 6.59
C ARG A 7 -6.49 7.96 5.95
N LYS A 8 -7.68 8.01 6.57
CA LYS A 8 -8.88 7.36 6.01
C LYS A 8 -9.20 7.88 4.61
N ARG A 9 -9.45 6.97 3.69
CA ARG A 9 -9.95 7.27 2.34
C ARG A 9 -11.44 7.64 2.42
N LYS A 10 -11.94 8.53 1.55
CA LYS A 10 -13.39 8.85 1.43
C LYS A 10 -13.85 8.58 -0.01
N PRO A 11 -15.10 8.13 -0.25
CA PRO A 11 -16.09 7.69 0.74
C PRO A 11 -15.85 6.23 1.20
N ASN A 12 -15.83 6.02 2.52
CA ASN A 12 -15.79 4.69 3.14
C ASN A 12 -17.19 4.08 3.10
N ILE A 13 -17.53 3.39 2.00
CA ILE A 13 -18.88 2.80 1.84
C ILE A 13 -18.99 1.47 2.61
N ILE A 14 -17.91 0.70 2.76
CA ILE A 14 -17.98 -0.68 3.31
C ILE A 14 -16.76 -1.07 4.18
N ASN A 15 -15.56 -0.56 3.87
CA ASN A 15 -14.30 -1.05 4.47
C ASN A 15 -13.41 0.08 4.97
N VAL A 16 -12.56 -0.21 5.96
CA VAL A 16 -11.57 0.74 6.48
C VAL A 16 -10.39 0.79 5.51
N GLU A 17 -10.43 1.76 4.59
CA GLU A 17 -9.39 2.02 3.61
C GLU A 17 -8.57 3.26 3.98
N TYR A 18 -7.27 3.23 3.70
CA TYR A 18 -6.36 4.33 4.01
C TYR A 18 -5.49 4.73 2.82
N CYS A 19 -5.04 5.97 2.84
CA CYS A 19 -3.92 6.48 2.05
C CYS A 19 -2.79 6.93 2.97
N CYS A 20 -1.56 6.67 2.59
CA CYS A 20 -0.36 7.06 3.32
C CYS A 20 0.81 7.32 2.35
N GLU A 21 1.95 7.69 2.91
CA GLU A 21 3.18 7.97 2.15
C GLU A 21 3.60 6.80 1.24
N ILE A 22 3.40 5.54 1.67
CA ILE A 22 3.71 4.36 0.84
C ILE A 22 2.83 4.31 -0.40
N THR A 23 1.52 4.56 -0.24
CA THR A 23 0.59 4.57 -1.38
C THR A 23 0.84 5.75 -2.31
N GLU A 24 1.21 6.92 -1.78
CA GLU A 24 1.61 8.08 -2.59
C GLU A 24 2.87 7.77 -3.40
N TYR A 25 3.87 7.18 -2.75
CA TYR A 25 5.10 6.74 -3.41
C TYR A 25 4.83 5.74 -4.54
N LEU A 26 3.95 4.77 -4.31
CA LEU A 26 3.55 3.82 -5.34
C LEU A 26 2.83 4.52 -6.49
N ASN A 27 1.90 5.43 -6.21
CA ASN A 27 1.16 6.18 -7.24
C ASN A 27 2.07 6.99 -8.15
N ASP A 28 3.11 7.60 -7.59
CA ASP A 28 4.13 8.36 -8.34
C ASP A 28 5.02 7.45 -9.21
N ASN A 29 4.99 6.14 -8.99
CA ASN A 29 5.82 5.15 -9.67
C ASN A 29 5.03 4.15 -10.53
N VAL A 30 3.74 4.40 -10.71
CA VAL A 30 2.94 3.67 -11.69
C VAL A 30 3.42 4.02 -13.10
N ARG A 31 3.91 3.02 -13.82
CA ARG A 31 4.19 3.04 -15.25
C ARG A 31 2.86 3.00 -16.00
N TYR A 32 2.49 4.14 -16.59
CA TYR A 32 1.29 4.26 -17.42
C TYR A 32 1.49 3.54 -18.76
N ASN A 33 1.04 2.29 -18.86
CA ASN A 33 1.03 1.57 -20.15
C ASN A 33 -0.02 2.11 -21.15
N PHE A 34 -0.88 3.06 -20.76
CA PHE A 34 -2.05 3.48 -21.56
C PHE A 34 -2.29 5.00 -21.62
N GLY A 35 -1.23 5.81 -21.68
CA GLY A 35 -1.29 7.22 -22.11
C GLY A 35 -1.92 8.22 -21.13
N ASP A 36 -2.90 7.83 -20.33
CA ASP A 36 -3.62 8.68 -19.38
C ASP A 36 -3.68 8.08 -17.97
N VAL A 37 -3.73 8.95 -16.96
CA VAL A 37 -3.88 8.59 -15.54
C VAL A 37 -5.29 8.03 -15.32
N HIS A 38 -5.47 6.72 -15.48
CA HIS A 38 -6.76 6.11 -15.17
C HIS A 38 -6.95 6.06 -13.63
N PRO A 39 -8.08 6.52 -13.07
CA PRO A 39 -8.37 6.49 -11.62
C PRO A 39 -8.27 5.09 -10.99
N TYR A 40 -8.30 4.04 -11.81
CA TYR A 40 -8.10 2.64 -11.38
C TYR A 40 -6.63 2.26 -11.16
N SER A 41 -5.75 3.24 -11.10
CA SER A 41 -4.31 3.07 -10.89
C SER A 41 -3.85 3.51 -9.50
N PHE A 42 -4.73 4.10 -8.68
CA PHE A 42 -4.36 4.58 -7.36
C PHE A 42 -4.32 3.45 -6.33
N CYS A 43 -3.17 3.29 -5.71
CA CYS A 43 -2.94 2.40 -4.59
C CYS A 43 -3.64 2.94 -3.34
N TYR A 44 -4.15 2.03 -2.53
CA TYR A 44 -4.72 2.30 -1.22
C TYR A 44 -4.42 1.13 -0.28
N ILE A 45 -4.46 1.38 1.02
CA ILE A 45 -4.32 0.35 2.05
C ILE A 45 -5.71 -0.12 2.45
N TYR A 46 -5.87 -1.43 2.61
CA TYR A 46 -7.03 -2.04 3.25
C TYR A 46 -6.60 -2.67 4.57
N ASP A 47 -7.36 -2.40 5.64
CA ASP A 47 -7.07 -2.94 6.96
C ASP A 47 -7.44 -4.43 7.05
N SER A 48 -6.44 -5.29 6.85
CA SER A 48 -6.57 -6.75 6.94
C SER A 48 -6.28 -7.32 8.32
N ARG A 49 -6.04 -6.48 9.35
CA ARG A 49 -5.62 -6.95 10.68
C ARG A 49 -6.63 -7.89 11.34
N SER A 50 -7.90 -7.84 10.95
CA SER A 50 -8.95 -8.72 11.47
C SER A 50 -8.83 -10.19 11.02
N PHE A 51 -8.08 -10.48 9.95
CA PHE A 51 -7.87 -11.84 9.44
C PHE A 51 -6.42 -12.16 9.07
N CYS A 52 -5.54 -11.16 9.08
CA CYS A 52 -4.11 -11.28 8.83
C CYS A 52 -3.38 -10.40 9.85
N ASN A 53 -3.04 -11.00 11.00
CA ASN A 53 -2.41 -10.31 12.13
C ASN A 53 -1.21 -9.45 11.69
N ASN A 54 -1.08 -8.28 12.33
CA ASN A 54 -0.04 -7.26 12.09
C ASN A 54 0.29 -7.01 10.60
N THR A 55 -0.74 -7.10 9.75
CA THR A 55 -0.60 -6.92 8.31
C THR A 55 -1.73 -6.03 7.79
N VAL A 56 -1.38 -5.07 6.96
CA VAL A 56 -2.31 -4.37 6.08
C VAL A 56 -1.96 -4.65 4.63
N VAL A 57 -2.96 -4.73 3.76
CA VAL A 57 -2.73 -5.07 2.35
C VAL A 57 -2.75 -3.84 1.46
N ILE A 58 -1.85 -3.82 0.48
CA ILE A 58 -1.78 -2.81 -0.57
C ILE A 58 -2.72 -3.26 -1.68
N ARG A 59 -3.64 -2.39 -2.05
CA ARG A 59 -4.68 -2.62 -3.04
C ARG A 59 -4.53 -1.66 -4.19
N MET A 60 -4.85 -2.14 -5.38
CA MET A 60 -5.33 -1.30 -6.48
C MET A 60 -6.80 -1.66 -6.74
N PRO A 61 -7.61 -0.80 -7.37
CA PRO A 61 -9.00 -1.13 -7.68
C PRO A 61 -9.10 -2.48 -8.40
N GLY A 62 -9.82 -3.42 -7.77
CA GLY A 62 -10.02 -4.78 -8.26
C GLY A 62 -8.98 -5.84 -7.83
N SER A 63 -7.85 -5.48 -7.20
CA SER A 63 -6.82 -6.47 -6.81
C SER A 63 -6.04 -6.12 -5.53
N THR A 64 -5.64 -7.15 -4.80
CA THR A 64 -4.63 -7.06 -3.74
C THR A 64 -3.27 -7.28 -4.38
N ILE A 65 -2.42 -6.27 -4.33
CA ILE A 65 -1.16 -6.24 -5.07
C ILE A 65 0.07 -6.37 -4.17
N GLY A 66 -0.10 -6.33 -2.85
CA GLY A 66 1.02 -6.36 -1.93
C GLY A 66 0.59 -6.27 -0.48
N CYS A 67 1.56 -6.14 0.41
CA CYS A 67 1.33 -5.99 1.84
C CYS A 67 2.35 -5.08 2.52
N ILE A 68 1.97 -4.68 3.73
CA ILE A 68 2.84 -4.06 4.73
C ILE A 68 2.66 -4.89 6.01
N GLN A 69 3.72 -5.56 6.42
CA GLN A 69 3.79 -6.26 7.71
C GLN A 69 4.52 -5.38 8.72
N PHE A 70 4.14 -5.52 9.98
CA PHE A 70 4.74 -4.78 11.08
C PHE A 70 4.80 -5.65 12.34
N ASP A 71 5.58 -5.21 13.33
CA ASP A 71 5.62 -5.84 14.65
C ASP A 71 4.54 -5.27 15.58
N ASP A 72 4.54 -5.72 16.84
CA ASP A 72 3.58 -5.28 17.86
C ASP A 72 3.72 -3.79 18.24
N GLU A 73 4.84 -3.15 17.89
CA GLU A 73 5.08 -1.71 18.05
C GLU A 73 4.71 -0.92 16.78
N ASN A 74 4.06 -1.57 15.81
CA ASN A 74 3.70 -1.04 14.49
C ASN A 74 4.92 -0.63 13.64
N VAL A 75 6.11 -1.16 13.92
CA VAL A 75 7.30 -0.92 13.09
C VAL A 75 7.25 -1.84 11.88
N ILE A 76 7.36 -1.27 10.68
CA ILE A 76 7.31 -2.02 9.42
C ILE A 76 8.47 -2.99 9.36
N THR A 77 8.16 -4.27 9.24
CA THR A 77 9.11 -5.38 9.06
C THR A 77 9.22 -5.77 7.59
N GLU A 78 8.15 -5.62 6.82
CA GLU A 78 8.13 -5.91 5.39
C GLU A 78 7.18 -4.96 4.64
N CYS A 79 7.57 -4.55 3.44
CA CYS A 79 6.71 -3.83 2.50
C CYS A 79 7.03 -4.26 1.07
N CYS A 80 6.08 -4.91 0.40
CA CYS A 80 6.32 -5.49 -0.92
C CYS A 80 5.05 -5.48 -1.80
N ILE A 81 5.28 -5.47 -3.11
CA ILE A 81 4.31 -5.76 -4.16
C ILE A 81 4.53 -7.21 -4.60
N TYR A 82 3.46 -7.99 -4.64
CA TYR A 82 3.46 -9.37 -5.09
C TYR A 82 3.76 -9.44 -6.59
N ASP A 83 4.49 -10.49 -6.97
CA ASP A 83 4.64 -10.85 -8.38
C ASP A 83 3.35 -11.53 -8.87
N ASP A 84 2.38 -10.71 -9.24
CA ASP A 84 1.06 -11.13 -9.71
C ASP A 84 1.03 -11.30 -11.23
N VAL A 85 0.52 -12.45 -11.70
CA VAL A 85 0.30 -12.77 -13.12
C VAL A 85 -0.77 -11.86 -13.76
N ILE A 86 -1.68 -11.28 -12.96
CA ILE A 86 -2.85 -10.47 -13.35
C ILE A 86 -2.46 -9.01 -13.73
N SER A 87 -1.21 -8.80 -14.14
CA SER A 87 -0.72 -7.57 -14.81
C SER A 87 -0.62 -6.29 -13.97
N LYS A 88 -1.15 -6.23 -12.74
CA LYS A 88 -1.06 -5.01 -11.91
C LYS A 88 0.32 -4.82 -11.27
N SER A 89 1.06 -5.89 -11.00
CA SER A 89 2.49 -5.81 -10.61
C SER A 89 3.34 -5.16 -11.71
N ARG A 90 3.00 -5.42 -12.99
CA ARG A 90 3.65 -4.80 -14.17
C ARG A 90 3.38 -3.30 -14.31
N CYS A 91 2.51 -2.74 -13.48
CA CYS A 91 2.38 -1.28 -13.36
C CYS A 91 3.60 -0.65 -12.70
N PHE A 92 4.54 -1.41 -12.14
CA PHE A 92 5.72 -0.86 -11.49
C PHE A 92 7.01 -1.29 -12.20
N SER A 93 8.10 -0.63 -11.84
CA SER A 93 9.43 -1.08 -12.21
C SER A 93 9.82 -2.36 -11.48
N GLU A 94 10.68 -3.17 -12.10
CA GLU A 94 11.16 -4.44 -11.50
C GLU A 94 11.87 -4.21 -10.15
N ASP A 95 12.44 -3.03 -9.94
CA ASP A 95 13.11 -2.62 -8.70
C ASP A 95 12.17 -2.02 -7.64
N ILE A 96 10.85 -2.01 -7.86
CA ILE A 96 9.91 -1.36 -6.92
C ILE A 96 10.02 -1.93 -5.51
N ASN A 97 10.19 -3.24 -5.37
CA ASN A 97 10.33 -3.90 -4.07
C ASN A 97 11.63 -3.52 -3.37
N GLU A 98 12.73 -3.38 -4.10
CA GLU A 98 14.00 -2.86 -3.54
C GLU A 98 13.83 -1.43 -3.05
N ARG A 99 13.08 -0.61 -3.80
CA ARG A 99 12.81 0.77 -3.43
C ARG A 99 11.91 0.88 -2.20
N LEU A 100 10.94 -0.02 -2.03
CA LEU A 100 10.02 -0.06 -0.88
C LEU A 100 10.73 -0.39 0.44
N LYS A 101 11.91 -1.04 0.43
CA LYS A 101 12.71 -1.30 1.65
C LYS A 101 13.03 -0.04 2.45
N ARG A 102 13.00 1.15 1.83
CA ARG A 102 13.16 2.44 2.54
C ARG A 102 12.12 2.69 3.64
N PHE A 103 11.00 2.00 3.60
CA PHE A 103 9.94 2.14 4.60
C PHE A 103 10.07 1.15 5.75
N VAL A 104 10.90 0.11 5.61
CA VAL A 104 11.20 -0.84 6.70
C VAL A 104 11.89 -0.11 7.84
N GLY A 105 11.48 -0.40 9.08
CA GLY A 105 11.94 0.29 10.28
C GLY A 105 11.18 1.58 10.64
N ARG A 106 10.24 2.02 9.80
CA ARG A 106 9.34 3.15 10.12
C ARG A 106 8.09 2.67 10.84
N THR A 107 7.51 3.52 11.68
CA THR A 107 6.33 3.19 12.48
C THR A 107 5.04 3.59 11.75
N LEU A 108 4.08 2.67 11.62
CA LEU A 108 2.73 2.98 11.16
C LEU A 108 1.92 3.62 12.27
N LYS A 109 1.23 4.72 11.95
CA LYS A 109 0.23 5.35 12.83
C LYS A 109 -1.14 5.25 12.20
N PHE A 110 -2.00 4.47 12.84
CA PHE A 110 -3.43 4.43 12.56
C PHE A 110 -4.07 5.66 13.20
N GLN A 111 -4.69 6.53 12.41
CA GLN A 111 -5.53 7.59 12.98
C GLN A 111 -6.74 6.93 13.63
N GLU A 112 -6.80 6.98 14.97
CA GLU A 112 -8.00 6.65 15.74
C GLU A 112 -9.13 7.65 15.41
N GLU A 113 -10.37 7.22 15.60
CA GLU A 113 -11.57 8.08 15.47
C GLU A 113 -11.72 9.04 16.63
#